data_AF-R0KLM9-F1
#
_entry.id   AF-R0KLM9-F1
#
_cell.length_a   1.000
_cell.length_b   1.000
_cell.length_c   1.000
_cell.angle_alpha   90.00
_cell.angle_beta   90.00
_cell.angle_gamma   90.00
#
_symmetry.space_group_name_H-M   'P 1'
#
loop_
_entity.id
_entity.type
_entity.pdbx_description
1 polymer ?
#
loop_
_entity_poly.entity_id
_entity_poly.type
_entity_poly.pdbx_seq_one_letter_code
_entity_poly.pdbx_strand_id
1 'polypeptide(L)'
;MLTKLFVGLLAATMSTAFPATNMETASTAPAKANVLVDLFYSDNCNGKPTYARIEADKCYDFSAGVKSLRVAGVEGQVKYNALNVYSAKSCDSGPVLQPVLSDACSAVVAYKAIKLSIDTPKA
;
A
#
# COMPACT_ATOMS: atom_id res chain seq x y z
N MET A 1 36.52 -42.63 -65.20
CA MET A 1 35.49 -41.60 -64.94
C MET A 1 35.41 -41.39 -63.43
N LEU A 2 35.40 -40.13 -63.02
CA LEU A 2 35.84 -39.62 -61.71
C LEU A 2 34.70 -39.68 -60.66
N THR A 3 34.94 -40.35 -59.54
CA THR A 3 34.10 -40.35 -58.34
C THR A 3 34.22 -38.99 -57.64
N LYS A 4 33.11 -38.28 -57.44
CA LYS A 4 33.11 -36.98 -56.73
C LYS A 4 32.70 -37.16 -55.27
N LEU A 5 33.63 -36.82 -54.38
CA LEU A 5 33.41 -36.50 -52.97
C LEU A 5 32.40 -35.35 -52.84
N PHE A 6 31.52 -35.44 -51.84
CA PHE A 6 30.99 -34.27 -51.14
C PHE A 6 31.12 -34.49 -49.63
N VAL A 7 31.97 -33.67 -49.02
CA VAL A 7 32.06 -33.42 -47.58
C VAL A 7 31.05 -32.33 -47.26
N GLY A 8 30.19 -32.55 -46.26
CA GLY A 8 29.19 -31.59 -45.80
C GLY A 8 28.93 -31.71 -44.31
N LEU A 9 29.67 -30.91 -43.56
CA LEU A 9 29.54 -30.62 -42.13
C LEU A 9 28.25 -29.82 -41.87
N LEU A 10 27.49 -30.12 -40.81
CA LEU A 10 26.72 -29.12 -40.05
C LEU A 10 26.18 -29.70 -38.74
N ALA A 11 26.16 -28.83 -37.73
CA ALA A 11 26.10 -29.11 -36.30
C ALA A 11 24.70 -28.97 -35.69
N ALA A 12 24.59 -29.47 -34.44
CA ALA A 12 23.75 -28.98 -33.34
C ALA A 12 22.22 -29.08 -33.52
N THR A 13 21.44 -29.56 -32.55
CA THR A 13 21.34 -29.03 -31.18
C THR A 13 20.68 -30.08 -30.28
N MET A 14 21.26 -30.36 -29.12
CA MET A 14 20.59 -31.14 -28.08
C MET A 14 19.61 -30.23 -27.34
N SER A 15 18.32 -30.46 -27.53
CA SER A 15 17.25 -29.82 -26.76
C SER A 15 17.26 -30.37 -25.32
N THR A 16 17.79 -29.60 -24.37
CA THR A 16 17.57 -29.86 -22.95
C THR A 16 16.16 -29.41 -22.59
N ALA A 17 15.26 -30.37 -22.38
CA ALA A 17 13.94 -30.14 -21.83
C ALA A 17 14.08 -29.63 -20.38
N PHE A 18 13.71 -28.38 -20.15
CA PHE A 18 13.60 -27.83 -18.79
C PHE A 18 12.31 -28.36 -18.15
N PRO A 19 12.37 -28.91 -16.92
CA PRO A 19 11.17 -29.33 -16.22
C PRO A 19 10.34 -28.09 -15.86
N ALA A 20 9.08 -28.09 -16.30
CA ALA A 20 8.09 -27.11 -15.88
C ALA A 20 7.76 -27.36 -14.40
N THR A 21 8.45 -26.65 -13.51
CA THR A 21 8.03 -26.52 -12.11
C THR A 21 6.71 -25.77 -12.10
N ASN A 22 5.65 -26.48 -11.71
CA ASN A 22 4.38 -25.90 -11.33
C ASN A 22 4.63 -24.84 -10.26
N MET A 23 4.64 -23.56 -10.65
CA MET A 23 4.47 -22.48 -9.70
C MET A 23 3.05 -22.60 -9.17
N GLU A 24 2.92 -23.19 -7.98
CA GLU A 24 1.81 -22.89 -7.08
C GLU A 24 1.72 -21.37 -7.02
N THR A 25 0.71 -20.83 -7.70
CA THR A 25 0.33 -19.44 -7.58
C THR A 25 -0.11 -19.30 -6.14
N ALA A 26 0.80 -18.85 -5.29
CA ALA A 26 0.47 -18.40 -3.96
C ALA A 26 -0.70 -17.44 -4.14
N SER A 27 -1.89 -17.88 -3.71
CA SER A 27 -3.03 -17.02 -3.55
C SER A 27 -2.69 -16.12 -2.38
N THR A 28 -1.86 -15.12 -2.65
CA THR A 28 -1.59 -14.02 -1.75
C THR A 28 -2.94 -13.32 -1.65
N ALA A 29 -3.64 -13.55 -0.54
CA ALA A 29 -4.73 -12.67 -0.13
C ALA A 29 -4.26 -11.22 -0.41
N PRO A 30 -5.08 -10.37 -1.03
CA PRO A 30 -4.65 -9.05 -1.44
C PRO A 30 -3.98 -8.39 -0.23
N ALA A 31 -2.72 -8.01 -0.39
CA ALA A 31 -1.93 -7.43 0.68
C ALA A 31 -2.78 -6.31 1.28
N LYS A 32 -3.21 -6.48 2.54
CA LYS A 32 -4.08 -5.51 3.19
C LYS A 32 -3.34 -4.20 3.22
N ALA A 33 -3.85 -3.28 2.44
CA ALA A 33 -3.35 -1.95 2.27
C ALA A 33 -3.37 -1.21 3.61
N ASN A 34 -2.19 -0.78 4.06
CA ASN A 34 -2.08 -0.04 5.33
C ASN A 34 -1.36 1.28 5.10
N VAL A 35 -1.78 2.30 5.85
CA VAL A 35 -1.06 3.57 5.95
C VAL A 35 -0.49 3.68 7.36
N LEU A 36 0.80 4.00 7.45
CA LEU A 36 1.47 4.30 8.70
C LEU A 36 1.28 5.79 9.01
N VAL A 37 0.74 6.09 10.17
CA VAL A 37 0.52 7.47 10.63
C VAL A 37 1.28 7.74 11.93
N ASP A 38 1.88 8.92 11.99
CA ASP A 38 2.42 9.52 13.20
C ASP A 38 1.34 10.41 13.82
N LEU A 39 0.94 10.10 15.05
CA LEU A 39 -0.01 10.91 15.83
C LEU A 39 0.72 11.77 16.85
N PHE A 40 0.35 13.03 16.95
CA PHE A 40 0.97 13.99 17.86
C PHE A 40 -0.06 14.62 18.79
N TYR A 41 0.33 14.82 20.04
CA TYR A 41 -0.48 15.49 21.08
C TYR A 41 -0.20 17.00 21.19
N SER A 42 0.71 17.49 20.36
CA SER A 42 0.98 18.90 20.14
C SER A 42 0.55 19.32 18.75
N ASP A 43 0.40 20.62 18.55
CA ASP A 43 0.10 21.22 17.26
C ASP A 43 1.31 21.09 16.30
N ASN A 44 1.03 21.08 14.99
CA ASN A 44 2.02 21.07 13.90
C ASN A 44 3.05 19.93 13.93
N CYS A 45 2.67 18.74 14.43
CA CYS A 45 3.50 17.53 14.40
C CYS A 45 4.85 17.68 15.12
N ASN A 46 4.87 18.50 16.15
CA ASN A 46 6.05 18.69 17.00
C ASN A 46 6.21 17.55 18.02
N GLY A 47 7.44 17.35 18.50
CA GLY A 47 7.72 16.40 19.57
C GLY A 47 7.66 14.93 19.16
N LYS A 48 7.44 14.06 20.15
CA LYS A 48 7.50 12.60 19.97
C LYS A 48 6.17 12.05 19.41
N PRO A 49 6.18 11.39 18.24
CA PRO A 49 4.96 10.79 17.69
C PRO A 49 4.59 9.49 18.42
N THR A 50 3.30 9.16 18.34
CA THR A 50 2.77 7.82 18.57
C THR A 50 2.43 7.19 17.22
N TYR A 51 3.04 6.05 16.93
CA TYR A 51 2.84 5.35 15.66
C TYR A 51 1.52 4.57 15.67
N ALA A 52 0.76 4.67 14.58
CA ALA A 52 -0.41 3.84 14.34
C ALA A 52 -0.42 3.32 12.90
N ARG A 53 -0.86 2.06 12.74
CA ARG A 53 -1.10 1.44 11.44
C ARG A 53 -2.60 1.47 11.16
N ILE A 54 -3.00 2.19 10.12
CA ILE A 54 -4.38 2.33 9.68
C ILE A 54 -4.62 1.33 8.57
N GLU A 55 -5.39 0.29 8.87
CA GLU A 55 -5.81 -0.70 7.87
C GLU A 55 -6.97 -0.16 7.03
N ALA A 56 -7.02 -0.60 5.78
CA ALA A 56 -8.15 -0.43 4.88
C ALA A 56 -9.49 -0.75 5.56
N ASP A 57 -10.51 0.07 5.30
CA ASP A 57 -11.91 -0.15 5.69
C ASP A 57 -12.19 -0.23 7.20
N LYS A 58 -11.17 -0.09 8.06
CA LYS A 58 -11.33 0.01 9.50
C LYS A 58 -11.39 1.46 9.95
N CYS A 59 -12.31 1.73 10.86
CA CYS A 59 -12.38 3.01 11.57
C CYS A 59 -11.46 2.99 12.78
N TYR A 60 -10.72 4.08 13.00
CA TYR A 60 -9.84 4.26 14.14
C TYR A 60 -10.21 5.53 14.87
N ASP A 61 -10.61 5.41 16.13
CA ASP A 61 -10.83 6.56 17.00
C ASP A 61 -9.49 7.14 17.45
N PHE A 62 -9.37 8.46 17.40
CA PHE A 62 -8.25 9.14 17.99
C PHE A 62 -8.33 9.06 19.52
N SER A 63 -7.19 8.74 20.13
CA SER A 63 -7.01 8.92 21.58
C SER A 63 -7.26 10.38 21.96
N ALA A 64 -7.79 10.57 23.17
CA ALA A 64 -8.00 11.92 23.69
C ALA A 64 -6.70 12.72 23.68
N GLY A 65 -6.74 13.94 23.14
CA GLY A 65 -5.60 14.86 23.10
C GLY A 65 -4.75 14.78 21.84
N VAL A 66 -5.04 13.90 20.87
CA VAL A 66 -4.39 13.97 19.55
C VAL A 66 -4.78 15.30 18.88
N LYS A 67 -3.79 16.04 18.40
CA LYS A 67 -3.95 17.37 17.81
C LYS A 67 -3.56 17.44 16.35
N SER A 68 -2.53 16.71 15.94
CA SER A 68 -2.09 16.66 14.55
C SER A 68 -1.61 15.27 14.17
N LEU A 69 -1.61 15.00 12.87
CA LEU A 69 -1.10 13.76 12.30
C LEU A 69 -0.22 14.02 11.08
N ARG A 70 0.64 13.06 10.77
CA ARG A 70 1.40 13.00 9.51
C ARG A 70 1.40 11.57 9.01
N VAL A 71 1.34 11.36 7.69
CA VAL A 71 1.59 10.03 7.12
C VAL A 71 3.09 9.77 7.08
N ALA A 72 3.51 8.68 7.71
CA ALA A 72 4.91 8.24 7.76
C ALA A 72 5.26 7.28 6.61
N GLY A 73 4.26 6.62 6.02
CA GLY A 73 4.49 5.70 4.90
C GLY A 73 3.25 4.90 4.52
N VAL A 74 3.39 4.11 3.47
CA VAL A 74 2.36 3.19 2.97
C VAL A 74 2.96 1.81 2.88
N GLU A 75 2.21 0.81 3.36
CA GLU A 75 2.56 -0.60 3.21
C GLU A 75 1.60 -1.25 2.21
N GLY A 76 2.17 -1.95 1.22
CA GLY A 76 1.44 -2.56 0.12
C GLY A 76 1.32 -1.66 -1.11
N GLN A 77 0.82 -2.23 -2.21
CA GLN A 77 0.60 -1.49 -3.47
C GLN A 77 -0.74 -0.76 -3.45
N VAL A 78 -0.86 0.23 -2.56
CA VAL A 78 -2.08 1.01 -2.38
C VAL A 78 -1.90 2.38 -3.00
N LYS A 79 -2.78 2.75 -3.94
CA LYS A 79 -3.01 4.16 -4.24
C LYS A 79 -4.06 4.67 -3.27
N TYR A 80 -3.66 5.50 -2.32
CA TYR A 80 -4.58 6.23 -1.47
C TYR A 80 -4.52 7.71 -1.87
N ASN A 81 -5.67 8.30 -2.20
CA ASN A 81 -5.75 9.70 -2.64
C ASN A 81 -6.03 10.64 -1.45
N ALA A 82 -6.63 10.14 -0.37
CA ALA A 82 -6.96 10.89 0.84
C ALA A 82 -7.19 9.95 2.03
N LEU A 83 -7.03 10.46 3.26
CA LEU A 83 -7.60 9.83 4.45
C LEU A 83 -8.92 10.53 4.78
N ASN A 84 -9.95 9.75 5.10
CA ASN A 84 -11.19 10.30 5.61
C ASN A 84 -11.05 10.53 7.10
N VAL A 85 -11.36 11.75 7.55
CA VAL A 85 -11.48 12.08 8.97
C VAL A 85 -12.94 12.34 9.31
N TYR A 86 -13.28 12.13 10.57
CA TYR A 86 -14.65 12.11 11.06
C TYR A 86 -14.75 12.96 12.32
N SER A 87 -15.79 13.79 12.42
CA SER A 87 -16.04 14.62 13.61
C SER A 87 -16.67 13.82 14.75
N ALA A 88 -17.27 12.67 14.45
CA ALA A 88 -17.75 11.70 15.44
C ALA A 88 -16.81 10.49 15.56
N LYS A 89 -16.91 9.80 16.70
CA LYS A 89 -16.27 8.50 16.91
C LYS A 89 -16.91 7.43 16.04
N SER A 90 -16.24 6.29 15.90
CA SER A 90 -16.69 5.14 15.12
C SER A 90 -17.02 5.44 13.66
N CYS A 91 -16.59 6.61 13.16
CA CYS A 91 -16.86 7.10 11.83
C CYS A 91 -18.37 7.31 11.54
N ASP A 92 -19.15 7.62 12.59
CA ASP A 92 -20.62 7.76 12.53
C ASP A 92 -21.10 9.11 11.96
N SER A 93 -20.19 10.05 11.71
CA SER A 93 -20.46 11.30 11.00
C SER A 93 -20.14 11.13 9.51
N GLY A 94 -20.72 11.94 8.62
CA GLY A 94 -20.26 11.96 7.22
C GLY A 94 -18.74 12.22 7.12
N PRO A 95 -18.04 11.60 6.15
CA PRO A 95 -16.60 11.76 6.01
C PRO A 95 -16.26 13.20 5.60
N VAL A 96 -15.26 13.78 6.26
CA VAL A 96 -14.58 14.98 5.75
C VAL A 96 -13.28 14.52 5.11
N LEU A 97 -13.15 14.79 3.81
CA LEU A 97 -11.91 14.51 3.09
C LEU A 97 -10.86 15.53 3.55
N GLN A 98 -9.82 15.05 4.24
CA GLN A 98 -8.60 15.82 4.41
C GLN A 98 -7.66 15.43 3.26
N PRO A 99 -7.15 16.40 2.48
CA PRO A 99 -6.04 16.13 1.59
C PRO A 99 -4.84 15.75 2.45
N VAL A 100 -4.46 14.48 2.37
CA VAL A 100 -3.25 13.99 3.01
C VAL A 100 -2.14 14.10 2.00
N LEU A 101 -1.42 15.21 2.05
CA LEU A 101 -0.17 15.32 1.33
C LEU A 101 0.83 14.42 2.07
N SER A 102 1.45 13.47 1.36
CA SER A 102 2.55 12.68 1.94
C SER A 102 3.56 13.66 2.55
N ASP A 103 4.01 13.38 3.77
CA ASP A 103 4.98 14.17 4.53
C ASP A 103 4.48 15.51 5.10
N ALA A 104 3.25 15.96 4.80
CA ALA A 104 2.69 17.17 5.41
C ALA A 104 2.02 16.86 6.76
N CYS A 105 2.12 17.82 7.68
CA CYS A 105 1.39 17.77 8.93
C CYS A 105 -0.05 18.27 8.74
N SER A 106 -1.02 17.53 9.27
CA SER A 106 -2.44 17.88 9.25
C SER A 106 -2.96 18.08 10.66
N ALA A 107 -3.61 19.22 10.92
CA ALA A 107 -4.30 19.47 12.18
C ALA A 107 -5.60 18.66 12.23
N VAL A 108 -5.81 17.91 13.31
CA VAL A 108 -6.98 17.04 13.50
C VAL A 108 -7.75 17.27 14.80
N VAL A 109 -7.52 18.41 15.45
CA VAL A 109 -8.22 18.81 16.69
C VAL A 109 -9.75 18.78 16.59
N ALA A 110 -10.30 19.01 15.40
CA ALA A 110 -11.74 19.00 15.13
C ALA A 110 -12.31 17.60 14.87
N TYR A 111 -11.45 16.57 14.76
CA TYR A 111 -11.85 15.23 14.38
C TYR A 111 -11.65 14.25 15.54
N LYS A 112 -12.41 13.15 15.48
CA LYS A 112 -12.47 12.11 16.51
C LYS A 112 -12.10 10.73 15.96
N ALA A 113 -12.18 10.53 14.65
CA ALA A 113 -11.78 9.27 14.03
C ALA A 113 -11.20 9.46 12.63
N ILE A 114 -10.56 8.41 12.13
CA ILE A 114 -9.98 8.31 10.80
C ILE A 114 -10.30 6.95 10.18
N LYS A 115 -10.53 6.92 8.87
CA LYS A 115 -10.70 5.70 8.07
C LYS A 115 -9.93 5.84 6.77
N LEU A 116 -9.14 4.83 6.45
CA LEU A 116 -8.53 4.71 5.13
C LEU A 116 -9.59 4.24 4.14
N SER A 117 -9.92 5.07 3.16
CA SER A 117 -10.72 4.68 2.01
C SER A 117 -9.78 4.41 0.85
N ILE A 118 -9.85 3.21 0.30
CA ILE A 118 -9.04 2.81 -0.84
C ILE A 118 -9.94 2.87 -2.05
N ASP A 119 -9.52 3.65 -3.04
CA ASP A 119 -10.12 3.57 -4.36
C ASP A 119 -9.46 2.39 -5.06
N THR A 120 -10.02 1.20 -4.89
CA THR A 120 -9.56 0.04 -5.66
C THR A 120 -9.93 0.31 -7.12
N PRO A 121 -8.97 0.27 -8.07
CA PRO A 121 -9.32 0.32 -9.48
C PRO A 121 -10.34 -0.79 -9.74
N LYS A 122 -11.52 -0.42 -10.26
CA LYS A 122 -12.43 -1.43 -10.81
C LYS A 122 -11.67 -2.18 -11.90
N ALA A 123 -11.49 -3.47 -11.70
CA ALA A 123 -11.00 -4.39 -12.73
C ALA A 123 -11.99 -4.46 -13.89
#